data_AF-A0A401ZAY9-F1
#
_entry.id   AF-A0A401ZAY9-F1
#
_cell.length_a   1.000
_cell.length_b   1.000
_cell.length_c   1.000
_cell.angle_alpha   90.00
_cell.angle_beta   90.00
_cell.angle_gamma   90.00
#
_symmetry.space_group_name_H-M   'P 1'
#
loop_
_entity.id
_entity.type
_entity.pdbx_description
1 polymer ?
#
loop_
_entity_poly.entity_id
_entity_poly.type
_entity_poly.pdbx_seq_one_letter_code
_entity_poly.pdbx_strand_id
1 'polypeptide(L)'
;MGVITNWGVAIYSSLASALAMVFAFIPKLVGFLVILLIGWIVASLLEKGLTLLLRRVGFDRLSDRIGFTRFEQQMNLRMDPATLLGKVLFWFVFLIFLVPAFNALELNAVSTLIGQIVGYIPNVFVAIIVLFLGMVISAVVADLVRGASASTRMANPNFLANIARYAILGFSVLIALEQLQIAPALITTLFTAVVGSIALACGLAFGLGGRDSAKRLLERSESRMSAAMAPASGQGQIDMSQPFNQPPPMVGKAPGELNQPGPGQPTPAGPTQGYPSQTTPTQGYPPQTSTGQGPTEPWRSK
;
A
#
# COMPACT_ATOMS: atom_id res chain seq x y z
N MET A 1 65.78 40.73 19.14
CA MET A 1 65.38 39.32 19.37
C MET A 1 65.41 39.08 20.87
N GLY A 2 64.27 38.82 21.51
CA GLY A 2 64.23 38.53 22.95
C GLY A 2 64.75 37.12 23.20
N VAL A 3 65.93 37.00 23.81
CA VAL A 3 66.50 35.70 24.18
C VAL A 3 65.61 35.06 25.26
N ILE A 4 65.34 33.77 25.15
CA ILE A 4 64.57 33.02 26.17
C ILE A 4 65.48 32.81 27.39
N THR A 5 65.62 33.84 28.22
CA THR A 5 66.59 33.83 29.34
C THR A 5 66.07 33.08 30.57
N ASN A 6 64.76 32.85 30.68
CA ASN A 6 64.12 32.31 31.88
C ASN A 6 63.25 31.07 31.59
N TRP A 7 63.92 29.95 31.34
CA TRP A 7 63.28 28.63 31.14
C TRP A 7 62.35 28.22 32.29
N GLY A 8 62.69 28.56 33.53
CA GLY A 8 61.83 28.31 34.68
C GLY A 8 60.46 28.99 34.55
N VAL A 9 60.43 30.28 34.17
CA VAL A 9 59.17 31.02 33.98
C VAL A 9 58.32 30.42 32.86
N ALA A 10 58.94 29.94 31.78
CA ALA A 10 58.22 29.28 30.69
C ALA A 10 57.58 27.95 31.11
N ILE A 11 58.23 27.17 31.97
CA ILE A 11 57.67 25.92 32.51
C ILE A 11 56.52 26.21 33.48
N TYR A 12 56.72 27.15 34.43
CA TYR A 12 55.68 27.52 35.38
C TYR A 12 54.45 28.16 34.70
N SER A 13 54.65 29.02 33.70
CA SER A 13 53.52 29.63 32.97
C SER A 13 52.76 28.60 32.12
N SER A 14 53.46 27.63 31.52
CA SER A 14 52.83 26.53 30.78
C SER A 14 52.00 25.62 31.69
N LEU A 15 52.53 25.25 32.87
CA LEU A 15 51.81 24.43 33.85
C LEU A 15 50.61 25.19 34.46
N ALA A 16 50.79 26.47 34.79
CA ALA A 16 49.70 27.31 35.29
C ALA A 16 48.59 27.50 34.23
N SER A 17 48.97 27.67 32.96
CA SER A 17 48.03 27.74 31.83
C SER A 17 47.27 26.43 31.62
N ALA A 18 47.96 25.28 31.71
CA ALA A 18 47.31 23.96 31.66
C ALA A 18 46.32 23.74 32.80
N LEU A 19 46.68 24.11 34.04
CA LEU A 19 45.77 24.09 35.19
C LEU A 19 44.58 25.03 35.00
N ALA A 20 44.80 26.25 34.50
CA ALA A 20 43.74 27.20 34.20
C ALA A 20 42.75 26.67 33.15
N MET A 21 43.25 25.99 32.10
CA MET A 21 42.40 25.31 31.12
C MET A 21 41.54 24.20 31.75
N VAL A 22 42.11 23.38 32.66
CA VAL A 22 41.35 22.35 33.38
C VAL A 22 40.27 22.96 34.27
N PHE A 23 40.58 24.00 35.05
CA PHE A 23 39.59 24.70 35.86
C PHE A 23 38.51 25.40 35.02
N ALA A 24 38.86 25.97 33.88
CA ALA A 24 37.92 26.57 32.93
C ALA A 24 37.02 25.54 32.21
N PHE A 25 37.44 24.27 32.17
CA PHE A 25 36.65 23.17 31.62
C PHE A 25 35.55 22.69 32.58
N ILE A 26 35.73 22.81 33.91
CA ILE A 26 34.75 22.32 34.90
C ILE A 26 33.37 22.99 34.73
N PRO A 27 33.23 24.34 34.64
CA PRO A 27 31.92 24.97 34.40
C PRO A 27 31.27 24.56 33.07
N LYS A 28 32.08 24.39 32.01
CA LYS A 28 31.64 23.95 30.68
C LYS A 28 31.07 22.52 30.73
N LEU A 29 31.77 21.63 31.45
CA LEU A 29 31.34 20.26 31.69
C LEU A 29 30.01 20.20 32.46
N VAL A 30 29.84 21.03 33.50
CA VAL A 30 28.56 21.14 34.22
C VAL A 30 27.44 21.60 33.28
N GLY A 31 27.69 22.60 32.42
CA GLY A 31 26.74 23.04 31.40
C GLY A 31 26.32 21.92 30.44
N PHE A 32 27.29 21.15 29.92
CA PHE A 32 27.04 19.96 29.09
C PHE A 32 26.15 18.93 29.80
N LEU A 33 26.47 18.56 31.05
CA LEU A 33 25.68 17.58 31.82
C LEU A 33 24.25 18.05 32.05
N VAL A 34 24.03 19.34 32.36
CA VAL A 34 22.70 19.90 32.57
C VAL A 34 21.86 19.85 31.30
N ILE A 35 22.42 20.24 30.14
CA ILE A 35 21.71 20.20 28.85
C ILE A 35 21.37 18.75 28.48
N LEU A 36 22.29 17.81 28.67
CA LEU A 36 22.11 16.40 28.35
C LEU A 36 21.04 15.75 29.24
N LEU A 37 21.00 16.09 30.53
CA LEU A 37 19.96 15.64 31.47
C LEU A 37 18.56 16.14 31.06
N ILE A 38 18.44 17.43 30.70
CA ILE A 38 17.18 18.00 30.19
C ILE A 38 16.76 17.28 28.90
N GLY A 39 17.69 17.10 27.96
CA GLY A 39 17.41 16.43 26.69
C GLY A 39 16.95 14.98 26.86
N TRP A 40 17.54 14.24 27.80
CA TRP A 40 17.12 12.88 28.15
C TRP A 40 15.68 12.84 28.68
N ILE A 41 15.33 13.73 29.62
CA ILE A 41 13.97 13.82 30.18
C ILE A 41 12.94 14.13 29.09
N VAL A 42 13.22 15.12 28.22
CA VAL A 42 12.34 15.50 27.12
C VAL A 42 12.18 14.36 26.11
N ALA A 43 13.27 13.71 25.71
CA ALA A 43 13.25 12.58 24.78
C ALA A 43 12.41 11.41 25.30
N SER A 44 12.60 11.02 26.57
CA SER A 44 11.82 9.93 27.19
C SER A 44 10.34 10.28 27.39
N LEU A 45 9.98 11.56 27.48
CA LEU A 45 8.57 11.98 27.54
C LEU A 45 7.91 11.90 26.15
N LEU A 46 8.61 12.36 25.11
CA LEU A 46 8.14 12.30 23.71
C LEU A 46 8.00 10.85 23.21
N GLU A 47 8.95 9.97 23.53
CA GLU A 47 8.88 8.52 23.23
C GLU A 47 7.60 7.88 23.76
N LYS A 48 7.29 8.12 25.03
CA LYS A 48 6.09 7.58 25.70
C LYS A 48 4.82 8.16 25.11
N GLY A 49 4.79 9.46 24.84
CA GLY A 49 3.66 10.14 24.20
C GLY A 49 3.36 9.59 22.80
N LEU A 50 4.39 9.43 21.96
CA LEU A 50 4.26 8.87 20.62
C LEU A 50 3.80 7.41 20.65
N THR A 51 4.43 6.57 21.48
CA THR A 51 4.10 5.14 21.58
C THR A 51 2.65 4.95 22.04
N LEU A 52 2.19 5.76 22.99
CA LEU A 52 0.80 5.78 23.43
C LEU A 52 -0.15 6.22 22.30
N LEU A 53 0.20 7.26 21.55
CA LEU A 53 -0.61 7.76 20.43
C LEU A 53 -0.73 6.73 19.29
N LEU A 54 0.36 6.07 18.90
CA LEU A 54 0.33 5.04 17.85
C LEU A 54 -0.52 3.83 18.25
N ARG A 55 -0.42 3.38 19.50
CA ARG A 55 -1.30 2.33 20.05
C ARG A 55 -2.76 2.79 20.07
N ARG A 56 -3.03 4.06 20.42
CA ARG A 56 -4.37 4.66 20.41
C ARG A 56 -5.00 4.70 19.01
N VAL A 57 -4.21 4.93 17.97
CA VAL A 57 -4.65 4.99 16.56
C VAL A 57 -4.98 3.60 15.97
N GLY A 58 -4.70 2.52 16.71
CA GLY A 58 -5.19 1.17 16.38
C GLY A 58 -4.25 0.35 15.49
N PHE A 59 -2.94 0.58 15.61
CA PHE A 59 -1.90 -0.19 14.91
C PHE A 59 -2.03 -1.72 15.10
N ASP A 60 -2.52 -2.17 16.27
CA ASP A 60 -2.87 -3.57 16.55
C ASP A 60 -3.76 -4.19 15.47
N ARG A 61 -4.84 -3.49 15.06
CA ARG A 61 -5.81 -4.01 14.08
C ARG A 61 -5.28 -4.04 12.65
N LEU A 62 -4.23 -3.29 12.37
CA LEU A 62 -3.52 -3.35 11.09
C LEU A 62 -2.51 -4.50 11.09
N SER A 63 -1.75 -4.68 12.17
CA SER A 63 -0.73 -5.74 12.29
C SER A 63 -1.31 -7.13 11.98
N ASP A 64 -2.47 -7.45 12.58
CA ASP A 64 -3.19 -8.72 12.35
C ASP A 64 -3.67 -8.91 10.90
N ARG A 65 -3.99 -7.83 10.18
CA ARG A 65 -4.48 -7.89 8.78
C ARG A 65 -3.38 -7.89 7.73
N ILE A 66 -2.21 -7.30 8.01
CA ILE A 66 -1.12 -7.18 7.02
C ILE A 66 -0.40 -8.54 6.80
N GLY A 67 -0.62 -9.52 7.70
CA GLY A 67 -0.13 -10.88 7.54
C GLY A 67 1.32 -11.08 7.97
N PHE A 68 1.82 -10.27 8.90
CA PHE A 68 3.17 -10.41 9.45
C PHE A 68 3.40 -11.74 10.20
N THR A 69 2.33 -12.47 10.55
CA THR A 69 2.36 -13.79 11.19
C THR A 69 3.31 -14.80 10.49
N ARG A 70 3.55 -14.67 9.18
CA ARG A 70 4.50 -15.54 8.44
C ARG A 70 5.97 -15.12 8.53
N PHE A 71 6.27 -13.85 8.83
CA PHE A 71 7.62 -13.38 9.16
C PHE A 71 7.92 -13.53 10.66
N GLU A 72 6.89 -13.33 11.50
CA GLU A 72 6.94 -13.41 12.96
C GLU A 72 7.31 -14.81 13.46
N GLN A 73 6.77 -15.86 12.82
CA GLN A 73 7.13 -17.27 13.10
C GLN A 73 8.57 -17.63 12.73
N GLN A 74 9.24 -16.86 11.86
CA GLN A 74 10.59 -17.16 11.39
C GLN A 74 11.69 -16.39 12.15
N MET A 75 11.33 -15.34 12.89
CA MET A 75 12.30 -14.48 13.60
C MET A 75 12.09 -14.39 15.12
N ASN A 76 10.99 -14.92 15.67
CA ASN A 76 10.69 -14.95 17.12
C ASN A 76 10.81 -13.57 17.84
N LEU A 77 10.73 -12.48 17.08
CA LEU A 77 10.82 -11.11 17.57
C LEU A 77 9.42 -10.51 17.58
N ARG A 78 8.77 -10.54 18.76
CA ARG A 78 7.60 -9.72 19.08
C ARG A 78 8.00 -8.24 19.19
N MET A 79 8.52 -7.67 18.11
CA MET A 79 8.87 -6.26 18.03
C MET A 79 7.66 -5.46 17.57
N ASP A 80 6.90 -4.96 18.54
CA ASP A 80 5.84 -3.97 18.31
C ASP A 80 6.41 -2.77 17.53
N PRO A 81 5.98 -2.51 16.28
CA PRO A 81 6.52 -1.45 15.44
C PRO A 81 6.28 -0.05 16.03
N ALA A 82 5.23 0.13 16.86
CA ALA A 82 5.02 1.39 17.57
C ALA A 82 6.09 1.64 18.64
N THR A 83 6.53 0.57 19.33
CA THR A 83 7.62 0.65 20.33
C THR A 83 8.97 0.89 19.65
N LEU A 84 9.23 0.25 18.49
CA LEU A 84 10.42 0.56 17.70
C LEU A 84 10.45 2.03 17.26
N LEU A 85 9.33 2.55 16.75
CA LEU A 85 9.27 3.94 16.29
C LEU A 85 9.42 4.95 17.44
N GLY A 86 8.82 4.69 18.60
CA GLY A 86 9.02 5.49 19.80
C GLY A 86 10.50 5.58 20.21
N LYS A 87 11.20 4.44 20.19
CA LYS A 87 12.62 4.34 20.56
C LYS A 87 13.56 4.98 19.52
N VAL A 88 13.17 4.99 18.25
CA VAL A 88 13.83 5.76 17.19
C VAL A 88 13.65 7.26 17.44
N LEU A 89 12.45 7.71 17.80
CA LEU A 89 12.17 9.12 18.09
C LEU A 89 12.85 9.61 19.38
N PHE A 90 13.00 8.75 20.41
CA PHE A 90 13.86 9.02 21.57
C PHE A 90 15.28 9.41 21.14
N TRP A 91 15.92 8.56 20.32
CA TRP A 91 17.29 8.80 19.85
C TRP A 91 17.41 10.08 19.03
N PHE A 92 16.42 10.39 18.18
CA PHE A 92 16.39 11.62 17.41
C PHE A 92 16.27 12.87 18.29
N VAL A 93 15.34 12.90 19.25
CA VAL A 93 15.20 14.04 20.17
C VAL A 93 16.45 14.21 21.02
N PHE A 94 17.01 13.11 21.53
CA PHE A 94 18.26 13.15 22.29
C PHE A 94 19.43 13.71 21.47
N LEU A 95 19.53 13.34 20.19
CA LEU A 95 20.58 13.84 19.29
C LEU A 95 20.46 15.36 19.02
N ILE A 96 19.23 15.90 18.96
CA ILE A 96 18.99 17.34 18.85
C ILE A 96 19.56 18.09 20.06
N PHE A 97 19.33 17.58 21.29
CA PHE A 97 19.90 18.16 22.52
C PHE A 97 21.42 17.97 22.63
N LEU A 98 22.00 17.02 21.91
CA LEU A 98 23.43 16.77 21.91
C LEU A 98 24.22 17.90 21.21
N VAL A 99 23.62 18.62 20.26
CA VAL A 99 24.22 19.80 19.61
C VAL A 99 24.52 20.94 20.59
N PRO A 100 23.54 21.51 21.33
CA PRO A 100 23.81 22.54 22.33
C PRO A 100 24.65 22.03 23.50
N ALA A 101 24.57 20.73 23.84
CA ALA A 101 25.46 20.14 24.84
C ALA A 101 26.93 20.26 24.40
N PHE A 102 27.29 19.76 23.20
CA PHE A 102 28.66 19.88 22.69
C PHE A 102 29.08 21.34 22.44
N ASN A 103 28.14 22.23 22.12
CA ASN A 103 28.40 23.66 22.02
C ASN A 103 28.81 24.27 23.38
N ALA A 104 28.21 23.83 24.49
CA ALA A 104 28.60 24.25 25.85
C ALA A 104 30.02 23.76 26.27
N LEU A 105 30.55 22.71 25.63
CA LEU A 105 31.96 22.31 25.75
C LEU A 105 32.90 23.08 24.80
N GLU A 106 32.38 24.01 24.00
CA GLU A 106 33.08 24.72 22.91
C GLU A 106 33.65 23.79 21.82
N LEU A 107 33.17 22.54 21.72
CA LEU A 107 33.62 21.57 20.73
C LEU A 107 32.95 21.81 19.37
N ASN A 108 33.22 22.97 18.76
CA ASN A 108 32.48 23.46 17.59
C ASN A 108 32.51 22.51 16.38
N ALA A 109 33.64 21.82 16.16
CA ALA A 109 33.75 20.80 15.11
C ALA A 109 32.78 19.62 15.37
N VAL A 110 32.67 19.18 16.62
CA VAL A 110 31.76 18.10 17.04
C VAL A 110 30.31 18.56 16.92
N SER A 111 29.95 19.73 17.46
CA SER A 111 28.57 20.24 17.35
C SER A 111 28.15 20.49 15.90
N THR A 112 29.07 20.86 15.00
CA THR A 112 28.79 20.99 13.56
C THR A 112 28.47 19.65 12.91
N LEU A 113 29.26 18.60 13.21
CA LEU A 113 29.02 17.25 12.68
C LEU A 113 27.71 16.65 13.20
N ILE A 114 27.41 16.75 14.51
CA ILE A 114 26.10 16.32 15.02
C ILE A 114 24.99 17.18 14.41
N GLY A 115 25.20 18.49 14.23
CA GLY A 115 24.24 19.39 13.59
C GLY A 115 23.85 18.97 12.17
N GLN A 116 24.81 18.49 11.36
CA GLN A 116 24.55 17.93 10.04
C GLN A 116 23.70 16.64 10.10
N ILE A 117 24.00 15.74 11.05
CA ILE A 117 23.21 14.52 11.27
C ILE A 117 21.80 14.87 11.77
N VAL A 118 21.67 15.89 12.63
CA VAL A 118 20.38 16.41 13.11
C VAL A 118 19.56 17.01 11.96
N GLY A 119 20.19 17.75 11.04
CA GLY A 119 19.55 18.28 9.84
C GLY A 119 18.98 17.20 8.90
N TYR A 120 19.44 15.95 9.03
CA TYR A 120 18.95 14.80 8.28
C TYR A 120 17.75 14.09 8.94
N ILE A 121 17.49 14.33 10.24
CA ILE A 121 16.37 13.73 10.99
C ILE A 121 14.99 13.98 10.34
N PRO A 122 14.64 15.20 9.89
CA PRO A 122 13.34 15.45 9.26
C PRO A 122 13.11 14.57 8.03
N ASN A 123 14.15 14.39 7.22
CA ASN A 123 14.10 13.55 6.02
C ASN A 123 13.87 12.08 6.36
N VAL A 124 14.53 11.54 7.39
CA VAL A 124 14.28 10.17 7.87
C VAL A 124 12.86 10.01 8.39
N PHE A 125 12.33 11.01 9.09
CA PHE A 125 10.95 10.99 9.59
C PHE A 125 9.93 10.97 8.43
N VAL A 126 10.12 11.77 7.39
CA VAL A 126 9.29 11.72 6.17
C VAL A 126 9.42 10.38 5.47
N ALA A 127 10.63 9.82 5.33
CA ALA A 127 10.85 8.50 4.74
C ALA A 127 10.07 7.39 5.46
N ILE A 128 10.06 7.39 6.80
CA ILE A 128 9.30 6.42 7.60
C ILE A 128 7.78 6.60 7.39
N ILE A 129 7.27 7.83 7.36
CA ILE A 129 5.86 8.12 7.08
C ILE A 129 5.47 7.60 5.69
N VAL A 130 6.29 7.84 4.67
CA VAL A 130 6.06 7.37 3.30
C VAL A 130 6.04 5.84 3.23
N LEU A 131 6.97 5.14 3.90
CA LEU A 131 6.96 3.67 3.97
C LEU A 131 5.70 3.14 4.67
N PHE A 132 5.29 3.76 5.78
CA PHE A 132 4.10 3.36 6.50
C PHE A 132 2.82 3.56 5.66
N LEU A 133 2.63 4.75 5.10
CA LEU A 133 1.49 5.03 4.20
C LEU A 133 1.51 4.10 2.99
N GLY A 134 2.68 3.88 2.38
CA GLY A 134 2.88 2.95 1.27
C GLY A 134 2.45 1.52 1.60
N MET A 135 2.78 1.03 2.80
CA MET A 135 2.34 -0.27 3.27
C MET A 135 0.82 -0.36 3.38
N VAL A 136 0.17 0.64 4.00
CA VAL A 136 -1.29 0.70 4.15
C VAL A 136 -1.99 0.77 2.78
N ILE A 137 -1.55 1.68 1.90
CA ILE A 137 -2.10 1.86 0.55
C ILE A 137 -1.93 0.58 -0.27
N SER A 138 -0.77 -0.10 -0.18
CA SER A 138 -0.50 -1.34 -0.91
C SER A 138 -1.47 -2.47 -0.54
N ALA A 139 -1.89 -2.54 0.73
CA ALA A 139 -2.85 -3.53 1.20
C ALA A 139 -4.26 -3.23 0.67
N VAL A 140 -4.72 -1.98 0.83
CA VAL A 140 -6.04 -1.53 0.36
C VAL A 140 -6.18 -1.73 -1.15
N VAL A 141 -5.19 -1.30 -1.95
CA VAL A 141 -5.23 -1.47 -3.40
C VAL A 141 -5.18 -2.94 -3.80
N ALA A 142 -4.38 -3.77 -3.13
CA ALA A 142 -4.36 -5.20 -3.41
C ALA A 142 -5.70 -5.89 -3.10
N ASP A 143 -6.40 -5.49 -2.03
CA ASP A 143 -7.73 -6.00 -1.69
C ASP A 143 -8.78 -5.55 -2.73
N LEU A 144 -8.73 -4.28 -3.17
CA LEU A 144 -9.59 -3.76 -4.24
C LEU A 144 -9.35 -4.50 -5.57
N VAL A 145 -8.09 -4.76 -5.93
CA VAL A 145 -7.74 -5.52 -7.15
C VAL A 145 -8.23 -6.96 -7.06
N ARG A 146 -8.13 -7.64 -5.90
CA ARG A 146 -8.72 -8.98 -5.70
C ARG A 146 -10.25 -8.94 -5.87
N GLY A 147 -10.92 -7.97 -5.25
CA GLY A 147 -12.38 -7.81 -5.35
C GLY A 147 -12.85 -7.58 -6.80
N ALA A 148 -12.17 -6.69 -7.53
CA ALA A 148 -12.50 -6.40 -8.93
C ALA A 148 -12.25 -7.62 -9.84
N SER A 149 -11.08 -8.26 -9.74
CA SER A 149 -10.70 -9.39 -10.61
C SER A 149 -11.39 -10.71 -10.25
N ALA A 150 -11.92 -10.87 -9.03
CA ALA A 150 -12.77 -12.01 -8.65
C ALA A 150 -14.08 -12.08 -9.48
N SER A 151 -14.52 -10.97 -10.07
CA SER A 151 -15.65 -10.94 -11.00
C SER A 151 -15.33 -11.49 -12.40
N THR A 152 -14.04 -11.63 -12.76
CA THR A 152 -13.60 -12.04 -14.11
C THR A 152 -13.03 -13.45 -14.15
N ARG A 153 -13.64 -14.32 -14.97
CA ARG A 153 -13.37 -15.77 -15.05
C ARG A 153 -11.98 -16.19 -15.56
N MET A 154 -11.13 -15.26 -15.99
CA MET A 154 -9.88 -15.56 -16.71
C MET A 154 -8.58 -15.09 -16.03
N ALA A 155 -8.64 -14.18 -15.07
CA ALA A 155 -7.45 -13.64 -14.39
C ALA A 155 -7.30 -14.25 -13.00
N ASN A 156 -6.11 -14.72 -12.63
CA ASN A 156 -5.82 -15.13 -11.25
C ASN A 156 -5.83 -13.88 -10.34
N PRO A 157 -6.83 -13.69 -9.44
CA PRO A 157 -7.00 -12.45 -8.70
C PRO A 157 -5.81 -12.14 -7.79
N ASN A 158 -5.20 -13.19 -7.26
CA ASN A 158 -4.06 -13.09 -6.35
C ASN A 158 -2.79 -12.64 -7.08
N PHE A 159 -2.58 -13.06 -8.33
CA PHE A 159 -1.41 -12.64 -9.11
C PHE A 159 -1.46 -11.15 -9.42
N LEU A 160 -2.60 -10.67 -9.92
CA LEU A 160 -2.79 -9.26 -10.30
C LEU A 160 -2.69 -8.33 -9.06
N ALA A 161 -3.28 -8.75 -7.94
CA ALA A 161 -3.18 -8.03 -6.68
C ALA A 161 -1.78 -8.05 -6.06
N ASN A 162 -1.02 -9.15 -6.21
CA ASN A 162 0.37 -9.20 -5.77
C ASN A 162 1.25 -8.25 -6.60
N ILE A 163 1.06 -8.17 -7.92
CA ILE A 163 1.73 -7.17 -8.76
C ILE A 163 1.42 -5.76 -8.26
N ALA A 164 0.14 -5.43 -8.04
CA ALA A 164 -0.25 -4.12 -7.52
C ALA A 164 0.37 -3.81 -6.15
N ARG A 165 0.37 -4.78 -5.22
CA ARG A 165 1.00 -4.66 -3.89
C ARG A 165 2.49 -4.38 -3.99
N TYR A 166 3.23 -5.18 -4.77
CA TYR A 166 4.68 -5.04 -4.90
C TYR A 166 5.08 -3.80 -5.70
N ALA A 167 4.27 -3.37 -6.67
CA ALA A 167 4.46 -2.09 -7.33
C ALA A 167 4.38 -0.94 -6.31
N ILE A 168 3.27 -0.81 -5.57
CA ILE A 168 3.10 0.28 -4.60
C ILE A 168 4.18 0.25 -3.51
N LEU A 169 4.53 -0.93 -2.98
CA LEU A 169 5.62 -1.06 -2.01
C LEU A 169 6.97 -0.63 -2.62
N GLY A 170 7.28 -1.06 -3.85
CA GLY A 170 8.50 -0.68 -4.55
C GLY A 170 8.59 0.84 -4.78
N PHE A 171 7.51 1.46 -5.26
CA PHE A 171 7.41 2.92 -5.40
C PHE A 171 7.59 3.64 -4.06
N SER A 172 6.97 3.15 -2.99
CA SER A 172 7.08 3.75 -1.65
C SER A 172 8.49 3.63 -1.07
N VAL A 173 9.19 2.52 -1.34
CA VAL A 173 10.61 2.34 -1.01
C VAL A 173 11.49 3.30 -1.81
N LEU A 174 11.24 3.48 -3.12
CA LEU A 174 12.00 4.44 -3.94
C LEU A 174 11.84 5.88 -3.43
N ILE A 175 10.61 6.31 -3.12
CA ILE A 175 10.35 7.64 -2.55
C ILE A 175 11.03 7.76 -1.18
N ALA A 176 10.99 6.72 -0.33
CA ALA A 176 11.69 6.74 0.95
C ALA A 176 13.22 6.85 0.80
N LEU A 177 13.82 6.19 -0.20
CA LEU A 177 15.25 6.30 -0.50
C LEU A 177 15.63 7.68 -1.07
N GLU A 178 14.74 8.30 -1.85
CA GLU A 178 14.86 9.70 -2.30
C GLU A 178 14.82 10.66 -1.10
N GLN A 179 13.87 10.49 -0.17
CA GLN A 179 13.79 11.28 1.06
C GLN A 179 15.07 11.10 1.90
N LEU A 180 15.62 9.89 1.98
CA LEU A 180 16.92 9.62 2.60
C LEU A 180 18.12 10.25 1.83
N GLN A 181 17.93 10.96 0.72
CA GLN A 181 19.00 11.64 -0.03
C GLN A 181 20.19 10.73 -0.39
N ILE A 182 19.96 9.42 -0.52
CA ILE A 182 21.00 8.45 -0.89
C ILE A 182 21.18 8.52 -2.40
N ALA A 183 22.02 9.45 -2.86
CA ALA A 183 22.24 9.76 -4.27
C ALA A 183 20.91 9.94 -5.05
N PRO A 184 20.07 10.94 -4.71
CA PRO A 184 18.72 11.09 -5.26
C PRO A 184 18.73 11.27 -6.79
N ALA A 185 19.79 11.87 -7.34
CA ALA A 185 20.01 11.97 -8.78
C ALA A 185 20.16 10.59 -9.46
N LEU A 186 20.82 9.61 -8.82
CA LEU A 186 20.94 8.25 -9.36
C LEU A 186 19.60 7.51 -9.26
N ILE A 187 18.90 7.62 -8.13
CA ILE A 187 17.58 7.00 -7.93
C ILE A 187 16.59 7.52 -8.99
N THR A 188 16.45 8.85 -9.11
CA THR A 188 15.53 9.48 -10.07
C THR A 188 15.91 9.18 -11.52
N THR A 189 17.20 9.17 -11.88
CA THR A 189 17.66 8.80 -13.23
C THR A 189 17.33 7.36 -13.56
N LEU A 190 17.67 6.40 -12.68
CA LEU A 190 17.40 4.98 -12.91
C LEU A 190 15.89 4.69 -12.94
N PHE A 191 15.12 5.30 -12.03
CA PHE A 191 13.66 5.20 -12.02
C PHE A 191 13.04 5.74 -13.31
N THR A 192 13.45 6.94 -13.75
CA THR A 192 12.94 7.57 -14.98
C THR A 192 13.31 6.74 -16.22
N ALA A 193 14.52 6.18 -16.26
CA ALA A 193 14.94 5.30 -17.35
C ALA A 193 14.11 4.00 -17.40
N VAL A 194 13.91 3.33 -16.26
CA VAL A 194 13.12 2.08 -16.20
C VAL A 194 11.65 2.33 -16.50
N VAL A 195 11.00 3.26 -15.79
CA VAL A 195 9.57 3.57 -16.02
C VAL A 195 9.35 4.20 -17.39
N GLY A 196 10.26 5.05 -17.86
CA GLY A 196 10.23 5.59 -19.23
C GLY A 196 10.33 4.49 -20.30
N SER A 197 11.18 3.48 -20.10
CA SER A 197 11.28 2.34 -21.02
C SER A 197 9.98 1.51 -21.07
N ILE A 198 9.34 1.27 -19.92
CA ILE A 198 8.07 0.54 -19.82
C ILE A 198 6.94 1.36 -20.45
N ALA A 199 6.88 2.66 -20.16
CA ALA A 199 5.89 3.58 -20.72
C ALA A 199 6.02 3.68 -22.26
N LEU A 200 7.25 3.73 -22.79
CA LEU A 200 7.51 3.67 -24.23
C LEU A 200 7.11 2.31 -24.82
N ALA A 201 7.46 1.19 -24.18
CA ALA A 201 7.10 -0.14 -24.67
C ALA A 201 5.57 -0.34 -24.73
N CYS A 202 4.85 0.04 -23.67
CA CYS A 202 3.39 0.01 -23.66
C CYS A 202 2.79 1.00 -24.67
N GLY A 203 3.31 2.23 -24.75
CA GLY A 203 2.85 3.25 -25.69
C GLY A 203 3.00 2.82 -27.15
N LEU A 204 4.13 2.21 -27.51
CA LEU A 204 4.36 1.65 -28.84
C LEU A 204 3.48 0.43 -29.11
N ALA A 205 3.32 -0.49 -28.14
CA ALA A 205 2.46 -1.66 -28.29
C ALA A 205 0.99 -1.27 -28.55
N PHE A 206 0.44 -0.33 -27.77
CA PHE A 206 -0.93 0.17 -27.99
C PHE A 206 -1.05 1.08 -29.22
N GLY A 207 -0.06 1.92 -29.51
CA GLY A 207 -0.08 2.80 -30.68
C GLY A 207 -0.02 2.04 -32.01
N LEU A 208 0.88 1.05 -32.12
CA LEU A 208 1.01 0.22 -33.32
C LEU A 208 -0.13 -0.80 -33.42
N GLY A 209 -0.46 -1.51 -32.33
CA GLY A 209 -1.53 -2.50 -32.32
C GLY A 209 -2.95 -1.91 -32.39
N GLY A 210 -3.14 -0.67 -31.96
CA GLY A 210 -4.42 0.05 -32.00
C GLY A 210 -4.74 0.70 -33.35
N ARG A 211 -3.76 0.80 -34.27
CA ARG A 211 -3.87 1.55 -35.53
C ARG A 211 -5.09 1.15 -36.37
N ASP A 212 -5.29 -0.15 -36.58
CA ASP A 212 -6.40 -0.65 -37.41
C ASP A 212 -7.76 -0.48 -36.73
N SER A 213 -7.81 -0.58 -35.40
CA SER A 213 -9.01 -0.30 -34.61
C SER A 213 -9.40 1.18 -34.68
N ALA A 214 -8.42 2.08 -34.58
CA ALA A 214 -8.61 3.52 -34.73
C ALA A 214 -9.11 3.88 -36.15
N LYS A 215 -8.51 3.28 -37.19
CA LYS A 215 -8.94 3.46 -38.59
C LYS A 215 -10.41 3.11 -38.79
N ARG A 216 -10.83 1.92 -38.31
CA ARG A 216 -12.24 1.47 -38.38
C ARG A 216 -13.19 2.36 -37.59
N LEU A 217 -12.74 2.95 -36.47
CA LEU A 217 -13.56 3.87 -35.69
C LEU A 217 -13.81 5.18 -36.43
N LEU A 218 -12.78 5.72 -37.08
CA LEU A 218 -12.86 6.91 -37.93
C LEU A 218 -13.76 6.68 -39.14
N GLU A 219 -13.53 5.61 -39.92
CA GLU A 219 -14.38 5.21 -41.06
C GLU A 219 -15.86 5.05 -40.64
N ARG A 220 -16.14 4.52 -39.44
CA ARG A 220 -17.50 4.40 -38.90
C ARG A 220 -18.11 5.74 -38.48
N SER A 221 -17.29 6.70 -38.06
CA SER A 221 -17.73 8.06 -37.76
C SER A 221 -18.00 8.87 -39.03
N GLU A 222 -17.14 8.75 -40.05
CA GLU A 222 -17.27 9.40 -41.35
C GLU A 222 -18.47 8.87 -42.14
N SER A 223 -18.73 7.56 -42.12
CA SER A 223 -19.93 6.97 -42.74
C SER A 223 -21.22 7.37 -42.02
N ARG A 224 -21.20 7.55 -40.69
CA ARG A 224 -22.34 8.11 -39.94
C ARG A 224 -22.55 9.59 -40.21
N MET A 225 -21.48 10.39 -40.25
CA MET A 225 -21.57 11.80 -40.63
C MET A 225 -22.02 11.95 -42.07
N SER A 226 -21.49 11.17 -43.01
CA SER A 226 -21.92 11.15 -44.42
C SER A 226 -23.37 10.73 -44.56
N ALA A 227 -23.87 9.78 -43.75
CA ALA A 227 -25.28 9.40 -43.76
C ALA A 227 -26.21 10.46 -43.13
N ALA A 228 -25.71 11.27 -42.19
CA ALA A 228 -26.46 12.37 -41.57
C ALA A 228 -26.36 13.70 -42.35
N MET A 229 -25.30 13.88 -43.13
CA MET A 229 -24.99 15.04 -43.97
C MET A 229 -25.39 14.79 -45.43
N ALA A 230 -25.74 13.55 -45.80
CA ALA A 230 -26.36 13.24 -47.08
C ALA A 230 -27.58 14.15 -47.24
N PRO A 231 -27.66 14.95 -48.32
CA PRO A 231 -28.81 15.80 -48.52
C PRO A 231 -30.06 14.93 -48.56
N ALA A 232 -31.18 15.46 -48.08
CA ALA A 232 -32.50 14.86 -48.24
C ALA A 232 -32.98 14.96 -49.71
N SER A 233 -32.14 14.52 -50.65
CA SER A 233 -32.45 14.29 -52.06
C SER A 233 -33.00 12.87 -52.27
N GLY A 234 -33.71 12.34 -51.28
CA GLY A 234 -34.66 11.26 -51.46
C GLY A 234 -35.95 11.87 -51.97
N GLN A 235 -36.43 11.43 -53.13
CA GLN A 235 -37.63 11.96 -53.79
C GLN A 235 -38.86 11.80 -52.88
N GLY A 236 -39.20 12.88 -52.16
CA GLY A 236 -40.54 13.09 -51.61
C GLY A 236 -41.51 13.42 -52.75
N GLN A 237 -41.62 12.54 -53.75
CA GLN A 237 -42.70 12.61 -54.71
C GLN A 237 -43.97 12.20 -53.96
N ILE A 238 -44.67 13.21 -53.45
CA ILE A 238 -45.99 13.04 -52.83
C ILE A 238 -46.92 12.53 -53.93
N ASP A 239 -47.15 11.22 -53.94
CA ASP A 239 -48.04 10.58 -54.90
C ASP A 239 -49.49 10.96 -54.57
N MET A 240 -49.96 12.04 -55.17
CA MET A 240 -51.32 12.56 -55.02
C MET A 240 -52.40 11.64 -55.63
N SER A 241 -52.06 10.47 -56.17
CA SER A 241 -53.05 9.49 -56.62
C SER A 241 -53.69 8.69 -55.48
N GLN A 242 -53.19 8.78 -54.24
CA GLN A 242 -53.75 8.08 -53.09
C GLN A 242 -55.06 8.73 -52.59
N PRO A 243 -56.22 8.06 -52.67
CA PRO A 243 -57.46 8.58 -52.12
C PRO A 243 -57.40 8.61 -50.58
N PHE A 244 -57.89 9.72 -49.99
CA PHE A 244 -57.80 10.09 -48.57
C PHE A 244 -58.45 9.12 -47.55
N ASN A 245 -58.95 7.95 -47.97
CA ASN A 245 -59.71 7.01 -47.15
C ASN A 245 -58.96 5.71 -46.81
N GLN A 246 -57.63 5.75 -46.76
CA GLN A 246 -56.84 4.65 -46.19
C GLN A 246 -56.34 5.05 -44.79
N PRO A 247 -56.64 4.28 -43.72
CA PRO A 247 -56.04 4.53 -42.42
C PRO A 247 -54.51 4.34 -42.52
N PRO A 248 -53.71 5.13 -41.79
CA PRO A 248 -52.26 5.07 -41.88
C PRO A 248 -51.76 3.65 -41.56
N PRO A 249 -50.73 3.14 -42.27
CA PRO A 249 -50.21 1.81 -42.04
C PRO A 249 -49.67 1.72 -40.60
N MET A 250 -50.32 0.91 -39.77
CA MET A 250 -49.84 0.65 -38.42
C MET A 250 -48.46 0.00 -38.51
N VAL A 251 -47.46 0.61 -37.86
CA VAL A 251 -46.09 0.09 -37.83
C VAL A 251 -46.06 -1.19 -36.98
N GLY A 252 -46.39 -2.30 -37.61
CA GLY A 252 -46.47 -3.62 -37.00
C GLY A 252 -45.08 -4.17 -36.69
N LYS A 253 -44.64 -4.02 -35.43
CA LYS A 253 -43.58 -4.87 -34.86
C LYS A 253 -43.83 -5.13 -33.38
N ALA A 254 -44.74 -6.07 -33.11
CA ALA A 254 -44.77 -6.82 -31.85
C ALA A 254 -44.10 -8.19 -32.09
N PRO A 255 -43.24 -8.69 -31.18
CA PRO A 255 -42.47 -9.91 -31.43
C PRO A 255 -43.20 -11.17 -30.93
N GLY A 256 -43.31 -12.19 -31.79
CA GLY A 256 -43.57 -13.56 -31.35
C GLY A 256 -44.60 -14.33 -32.16
N GLU A 257 -44.21 -14.85 -33.33
CA GLU A 257 -44.84 -16.04 -33.89
C GLU A 257 -43.82 -17.18 -33.96
N LEU A 258 -44.02 -18.16 -33.08
CA LEU A 258 -43.25 -19.40 -33.04
C LEU A 258 -43.91 -20.41 -34.00
N ASN A 259 -43.08 -20.89 -34.92
CA ASN A 259 -43.32 -21.92 -35.93
C ASN A 259 -44.27 -23.06 -35.47
N GLN A 260 -45.39 -23.27 -36.18
CA GLN A 260 -46.29 -24.42 -35.99
C GLN A 260 -46.19 -25.42 -37.15
N PRO A 261 -45.93 -26.72 -36.90
CA PRO A 261 -46.20 -27.80 -37.85
C PRO A 261 -47.70 -28.16 -37.91
N GLY A 262 -48.13 -28.73 -39.04
CA GLY A 262 -49.54 -28.94 -39.39
C GLY A 262 -50.29 -30.06 -38.64
N PRO A 263 -51.60 -30.23 -38.92
CA PRO A 263 -52.54 -30.98 -38.07
C PRO A 263 -52.56 -32.50 -38.33
N GLY A 264 -52.65 -33.28 -37.25
CA GLY A 264 -52.59 -34.75 -37.31
C GLY A 264 -53.11 -35.54 -36.09
N GLN A 265 -54.33 -35.26 -35.61
CA GLN A 265 -55.22 -36.22 -34.92
C GLN A 265 -54.75 -36.79 -33.53
N PRO A 266 -55.60 -37.50 -32.72
CA PRO A 266 -56.35 -36.83 -31.65
C PRO A 266 -56.24 -37.45 -30.21
N THR A 267 -57.09 -36.93 -29.29
CA THR A 267 -57.58 -37.53 -28.01
C THR A 267 -56.63 -37.53 -26.77
N PRO A 268 -57.15 -37.60 -25.50
CA PRO A 268 -57.98 -36.57 -24.87
C PRO A 268 -57.64 -36.24 -23.38
N ALA A 269 -58.25 -35.15 -22.87
CA ALA A 269 -58.70 -34.89 -21.49
C ALA A 269 -57.83 -35.27 -20.26
N GLY A 270 -57.52 -34.25 -19.43
CA GLY A 270 -57.13 -34.41 -18.03
C GLY A 270 -57.38 -33.12 -17.21
N PRO A 271 -58.13 -33.16 -16.09
CA PRO A 271 -58.40 -31.98 -15.27
C PRO A 271 -57.47 -31.85 -14.03
N THR A 272 -56.93 -30.65 -13.85
CA THR A 272 -56.65 -29.92 -12.59
C THR A 272 -56.16 -30.58 -11.29
N GLN A 273 -55.16 -29.90 -10.71
CA GLN A 273 -54.91 -29.60 -9.28
C GLN A 273 -54.26 -30.64 -8.35
N GLY A 274 -53.45 -30.09 -7.41
CA GLY A 274 -53.37 -30.61 -6.04
C GLY A 274 -52.03 -31.23 -5.58
N TYR A 275 -51.09 -30.40 -5.12
CA TYR A 275 -50.22 -30.76 -3.99
C TYR A 275 -50.82 -30.11 -2.72
N PRO A 276 -50.67 -30.65 -1.49
CA PRO A 276 -49.56 -31.51 -1.03
C PRO A 276 -49.98 -32.71 -0.14
N SER A 277 -49.01 -33.56 0.26
CA SER A 277 -48.81 -34.12 1.63
C SER A 277 -48.16 -35.52 1.66
N GLN A 278 -47.43 -35.74 2.75
CA GLN A 278 -46.62 -36.89 3.18
C GLN A 278 -47.34 -38.27 3.22
N THR A 279 -46.60 -39.39 3.10
CA THR A 279 -46.42 -40.39 4.19
C THR A 279 -45.35 -41.48 3.89
N THR A 280 -44.71 -41.96 4.95
CA THR A 280 -43.75 -43.11 5.12
C THR A 280 -44.49 -44.50 5.07
N PRO A 281 -43.95 -45.72 5.41
CA PRO A 281 -42.72 -46.11 6.15
C PRO A 281 -41.93 -47.39 5.68
N THR A 282 -40.96 -47.83 6.52
CA THR A 282 -40.41 -49.22 6.73
C THR A 282 -39.47 -49.82 5.64
N GLN A 283 -38.41 -50.62 5.92
CA GLN A 283 -37.80 -51.24 7.12
C GLN A 283 -36.33 -51.67 6.77
N GLY A 284 -35.35 -51.96 7.65
CA GLY A 284 -35.16 -51.71 9.10
C GLY A 284 -34.23 -52.73 9.81
N TYR A 285 -33.20 -52.26 10.53
CA TYR A 285 -32.39 -52.94 11.59
C TYR A 285 -31.36 -54.06 11.19
N PRO A 286 -30.40 -54.46 12.09
CA PRO A 286 -30.22 -54.12 13.52
C PRO A 286 -28.86 -53.50 13.95
N PRO A 287 -28.75 -52.99 15.20
CA PRO A 287 -27.48 -52.60 15.83
C PRO A 287 -26.88 -53.76 16.66
N GLN A 288 -25.61 -53.64 17.07
CA GLN A 288 -25.06 -54.47 18.15
C GLN A 288 -24.44 -53.61 19.25
N THR A 289 -24.78 -53.94 20.49
CA THR A 289 -24.22 -53.39 21.73
C THR A 289 -23.76 -54.53 22.63
N SER A 290 -22.47 -54.54 22.97
CA SER A 290 -21.88 -55.11 24.20
C SER A 290 -20.52 -54.43 24.38
N THR A 291 -20.14 -53.81 25.50
CA THR A 291 -20.10 -54.24 26.92
C THR A 291 -18.98 -55.25 27.18
N GLY A 292 -17.94 -54.81 27.92
CA GLY A 292 -16.69 -55.54 28.25
C GLY A 292 -15.48 -54.61 28.09
N GLN A 293 -14.94 -53.91 29.11
CA GLN A 293 -14.36 -54.37 30.38
C GLN A 293 -13.08 -55.22 30.18
N GLY A 294 -11.90 -54.62 30.43
CA GLY A 294 -10.59 -55.29 30.32
C GLY A 294 -9.41 -54.28 30.51
N PRO A 295 -8.41 -54.53 31.38
CA PRO A 295 -7.43 -53.51 31.77
C PRO A 295 -6.01 -53.69 31.18
N THR A 296 -5.19 -52.64 31.33
CA THR A 296 -3.71 -52.61 31.42
C THR A 296 -2.84 -53.35 30.38
N GLU A 297 -1.93 -52.62 29.73
CA GLU A 297 -0.53 -53.05 29.66
C GLU A 297 0.45 -51.88 29.90
N PRO A 298 1.70 -52.14 30.37
CA PRO A 298 2.51 -51.11 31.01
C PRO A 298 3.96 -50.95 30.48
N TRP A 299 4.62 -49.88 30.91
CA TRP A 299 6.06 -49.58 30.71
C TRP A 299 6.46 -49.20 29.26
N ARG A 300 7.56 -48.48 29.01
CA ARG A 300 8.74 -48.30 29.86
C ARG A 300 9.42 -46.93 29.62
N SER A 301 9.79 -46.26 30.72
CA SER A 301 10.75 -45.15 30.74
C SER A 301 12.19 -45.65 30.76
N LYS A 302 13.09 -44.97 30.03
CA LYS A 302 14.47 -44.66 30.45
C LYS A 302 14.87 -43.33 29.87
#